data_AF-A0A532DBB4-F1
#
_entry.id   AF-A0A532DBB4-F1
#
_cell.length_a   1.000
_cell.length_b   1.000
_cell.length_c   1.000
_cell.angle_alpha   90.00
_cell.angle_beta   90.00
_cell.angle_gamma   90.00
#
_symmetry.space_group_name_H-M   'P 1'
#
loop_
_entity.id
_entity.type
_entity.pdbx_description
1 polymer ?
#
loop_
_entity_poly.entity_id
_entity_poly.type
_entity_poly.pdbx_seq_one_letter_code
_entity_poly.pdbx_strand_id
1 'polypeptide(L)'
;MPLRNRLQCVAVLLLLFGILWSDRAQAVEPGNVSVSKTHQPPVFNEKDFFPYKQKGRSTLTGQAFLASPSGKAITQAGAPVHLIPMTPYTRYWFDHNVRTTSCATTEPLTSSETAATPRPPTDCPQEALTRLQTEKRLTPYLRTTRANPTGHFWFTKIPAGRYYLVSLIDEGAGTRKEEQQTGLAWLTIELDAGEKLTNLVVTDCKTSLC
;
A
#
# COMPACT_ATOMS: atom_id res chain seq x y z
N MET A 1 -31.09 0.73 67.50
CA MET A 1 -29.79 1.37 67.21
C MET A 1 -28.73 0.63 68.03
N PRO A 2 -27.56 0.16 67.52
CA PRO A 2 -26.87 0.45 66.26
C PRO A 2 -26.38 -0.83 65.51
N LEU A 3 -26.93 -1.13 64.33
CA LEU A 3 -26.47 -2.23 63.45
C LEU A 3 -25.86 -1.71 62.14
N ARG A 4 -25.31 -0.49 62.15
CA ARG A 4 -24.85 0.24 60.95
C ARG A 4 -23.36 0.58 60.96
N ASN A 5 -22.58 -0.04 61.85
CA ASN A 5 -21.16 0.29 62.02
C ASN A 5 -20.19 -0.91 61.83
N ARG A 6 -20.71 -2.10 61.48
CA ARG A 6 -19.86 -3.28 61.20
C ARG A 6 -19.70 -3.62 59.72
N LEU A 7 -20.49 -3.00 58.84
CA LEU A 7 -20.45 -3.29 57.40
C LEU A 7 -19.43 -2.45 56.63
N GLN A 8 -18.91 -1.35 57.22
CA GLN A 8 -17.91 -0.49 56.57
C GLN A 8 -16.46 -0.97 56.80
N CYS A 9 -16.18 -1.78 57.81
CA CYS A 9 -14.81 -2.30 58.05
C CYS A 9 -14.42 -3.50 57.16
N VAL A 10 -15.38 -4.19 56.55
CA VAL A 10 -15.09 -5.35 55.68
C VAL A 10 -14.75 -4.90 54.25
N ALA A 11 -15.24 -3.75 53.81
CA ALA A 11 -15.05 -3.25 52.44
C ALA A 11 -13.66 -2.62 52.18
N VAL A 12 -12.89 -2.26 53.21
CA VAL A 12 -11.56 -1.64 53.04
C VAL A 12 -10.42 -2.67 53.07
N LEU A 13 -10.63 -3.84 53.68
CA LEU A 13 -9.60 -4.90 53.77
C LEU A 13 -9.51 -5.78 52.51
N LEU A 14 -10.55 -5.83 51.68
CA LEU A 14 -10.54 -6.58 50.42
C LEU A 14 -9.92 -5.81 49.23
N LEU A 15 -9.58 -4.53 49.40
CA LEU A 15 -8.91 -3.71 48.38
C LEU A 15 -7.38 -3.63 48.55
N LEU A 16 -6.79 -4.32 49.53
CA LEU A 16 -5.33 -4.31 49.78
C LEU A 16 -4.65 -5.69 49.72
N PHE A 17 -5.39 -6.78 49.48
CA PHE A 17 -4.83 -8.15 49.40
C PHE A 17 -5.02 -8.84 48.04
N GLY A 18 -5.31 -8.05 46.99
CA GLY A 18 -5.45 -8.55 45.61
C GLY A 18 -4.21 -8.36 44.72
N ILE A 19 -3.05 -8.02 45.29
CA ILE A 19 -1.82 -7.76 44.54
C ILE A 19 -0.70 -8.65 45.09
N LEU A 20 -0.75 -9.97 44.83
CA LEU A 20 0.40 -10.86 45.04
C LEU A 20 0.18 -12.27 44.45
N TRP A 21 -0.35 -12.38 43.23
CA TRP A 21 -0.09 -13.55 42.38
C TRP A 21 0.71 -13.10 41.16
N SER A 22 1.99 -12.84 41.41
CA SER A 22 2.99 -12.89 40.34
C SER A 22 3.21 -14.36 40.00
N ASP A 23 2.39 -14.89 39.09
CA ASP A 23 2.77 -16.09 38.36
C ASP A 23 3.98 -15.72 37.50
N ARG A 24 5.17 -16.01 38.05
CA ARG A 24 6.41 -16.06 37.28
C ARG A 24 6.32 -17.30 36.40
N ALA A 25 5.55 -17.20 35.31
CA ALA A 25 5.67 -18.12 34.20
C ALA A 25 7.06 -17.90 33.58
N GLN A 26 8.04 -18.68 34.01
CA GLN A 26 9.24 -18.91 33.23
C GLN A 26 8.82 -19.70 31.98
N ALA A 27 8.42 -18.98 30.95
CA ALA A 27 8.50 -19.51 29.60
C ALA A 27 9.98 -19.70 29.31
N VAL A 28 10.40 -20.97 29.35
CA VAL A 28 11.63 -21.45 28.73
C VAL A 28 11.59 -20.95 27.28
N GLU A 29 12.39 -19.94 26.96
CA GLU A 29 12.69 -19.59 25.57
C GLU A 29 13.46 -20.77 24.96
N PRO A 30 12.89 -21.49 23.97
CA PRO A 30 13.74 -22.15 23.01
C PRO A 30 14.13 -21.08 21.99
N GLY A 31 15.37 -20.61 22.12
CA GLY A 31 16.21 -20.18 21.01
C GLY A 31 15.57 -19.21 20.03
N ASN A 32 15.96 -17.95 20.18
CA ASN A 32 16.15 -16.96 19.12
C ASN A 32 16.42 -17.59 17.73
N VAL A 33 15.37 -18.05 17.05
CA VAL A 33 15.39 -18.26 15.61
C VAL A 33 15.17 -16.86 15.05
N SER A 34 16.28 -16.13 14.95
CA SER A 34 16.41 -15.11 13.92
C SER A 34 16.14 -15.81 12.60
N VAL A 35 14.86 -15.86 12.21
CA VAL A 35 14.44 -16.22 10.87
C VAL A 35 14.98 -15.08 10.02
N SER A 36 16.19 -15.29 9.51
CA SER A 36 16.70 -14.60 8.34
C SER A 36 15.58 -14.64 7.31
N LYS A 37 14.83 -13.53 7.22
CA LYS A 37 13.65 -13.41 6.36
C LYS A 37 14.13 -13.66 4.95
N THR A 38 13.90 -14.85 4.43
CA THR A 38 14.29 -15.26 3.09
C THR A 38 13.65 -14.28 2.11
N HIS A 39 14.48 -13.67 1.27
CA HIS A 39 14.13 -12.71 0.20
C HIS A 39 13.29 -13.32 -0.94
N GLN A 40 12.63 -14.45 -0.71
CA GLN A 40 11.88 -15.12 -1.76
C GLN A 40 10.49 -14.47 -1.89
N PRO A 41 10.03 -14.17 -3.12
CA PRO A 41 8.69 -13.65 -3.33
C PRO A 41 7.65 -14.61 -2.76
N PRO A 42 6.64 -14.11 -2.03
CA PRO A 42 5.54 -14.93 -1.55
C PRO A 42 4.80 -15.57 -2.73
N VAL A 43 4.40 -16.83 -2.56
CA VAL A 43 3.57 -17.53 -3.54
C VAL A 43 2.16 -16.91 -3.53
N PHE A 44 1.57 -16.71 -4.70
CA PHE A 44 0.18 -16.26 -4.79
C PHE A 44 -0.75 -17.27 -4.12
N ASN A 45 -1.55 -16.79 -3.17
CA ASN A 45 -2.60 -17.53 -2.51
C ASN A 45 -3.95 -16.85 -2.76
N GLU A 46 -4.86 -17.53 -3.46
CA GLU A 46 -6.16 -16.95 -3.84
C GLU A 46 -7.04 -16.60 -2.63
N LYS A 47 -6.89 -17.33 -1.52
CA LYS A 47 -7.70 -17.10 -0.31
C LYS A 47 -7.50 -15.69 0.26
N ASP A 48 -6.30 -15.13 0.11
CA ASP A 48 -5.97 -13.78 0.58
C ASP A 48 -6.72 -12.70 -0.21
N PHE A 49 -7.14 -13.02 -1.44
CA PHE A 49 -7.86 -12.11 -2.34
C PHE A 49 -9.38 -12.29 -2.30
N PHE A 50 -9.87 -13.40 -1.76
CA PHE A 50 -11.30 -13.75 -1.75
C PHE A 50 -12.22 -12.62 -1.22
N PRO A 51 -11.89 -11.89 -0.13
CA PRO A 51 -12.72 -10.79 0.36
C PRO A 51 -12.89 -9.64 -0.66
N TYR A 52 -11.88 -9.43 -1.51
CA TYR A 52 -11.80 -8.30 -2.45
C TYR A 52 -12.61 -8.53 -3.74
N LYS A 53 -13.03 -9.78 -4.00
CA LYS A 53 -13.86 -10.16 -5.14
C LYS A 53 -15.28 -9.61 -5.06
N GLN A 54 -15.76 -9.38 -3.84
CA GLN A 54 -17.14 -9.04 -3.57
C GLN A 54 -17.47 -7.62 -4.04
N LYS A 55 -18.75 -7.36 -4.33
CA LYS A 55 -19.22 -5.99 -4.50
C LYS A 55 -19.37 -5.37 -3.11
N GLY A 56 -18.62 -4.30 -2.87
CA GLY A 56 -18.79 -3.54 -1.64
C GLY A 56 -19.76 -2.37 -1.79
N ARG A 57 -19.78 -1.53 -0.76
CA ARG A 57 -20.65 -0.35 -0.67
C ARG A 57 -19.88 0.95 -0.55
N SER A 58 -18.56 0.86 -0.40
CA SER A 58 -17.71 2.01 -0.13
C SER A 58 -17.38 2.79 -1.41
N THR A 59 -17.03 4.06 -1.25
CA THR A 59 -16.66 4.97 -2.34
C THR A 59 -15.38 5.71 -2.01
N LEU A 60 -14.55 5.96 -3.02
CA LEU A 60 -13.31 6.70 -2.89
C LEU A 60 -13.32 7.87 -3.88
N THR A 61 -12.96 9.07 -3.44
CA THR A 61 -12.69 10.20 -4.33
C THR A 61 -11.39 10.88 -3.93
N GLY A 62 -10.64 11.34 -4.93
CA GLY A 62 -9.34 11.95 -4.68
C GLY A 62 -8.75 12.59 -5.92
N GLN A 63 -7.51 13.04 -5.78
CA GLN A 63 -6.71 13.64 -6.83
C GLN A 63 -5.34 12.96 -6.89
N ALA A 64 -4.89 12.63 -8.09
CA ALA A 64 -3.57 12.07 -8.36
C ALA A 64 -2.70 13.08 -9.11
N PHE A 65 -1.50 13.39 -8.58
CA PHE A 65 -0.54 14.30 -9.19
C PHE A 65 0.88 14.02 -8.71
N LEU A 66 1.90 14.43 -9.47
CA LEU A 66 3.28 14.49 -8.98
C LEU A 66 3.60 15.92 -8.53
N ALA A 67 4.37 16.06 -7.46
CA ALA A 67 4.91 17.34 -7.04
C ALA A 67 6.14 17.70 -7.89
N SER A 68 6.08 18.82 -8.60
CA SER A 68 7.27 19.40 -9.22
C SER A 68 8.19 20.01 -8.15
N PRO A 69 9.50 20.18 -8.42
CA PRO A 69 10.39 20.96 -7.55
C PRO A 69 9.93 22.40 -7.31
N SER A 70 9.14 22.98 -8.22
CA SER A 70 8.55 24.32 -8.09
C SER A 70 7.28 24.37 -7.25
N GLY A 71 6.81 23.23 -6.72
CA GLY A 71 5.58 23.13 -5.94
C GLY A 71 4.29 23.09 -6.77
N LYS A 72 4.40 22.98 -8.11
CA LYS A 72 3.28 22.80 -9.02
C LYS A 72 2.85 21.33 -9.03
N ALA A 73 1.54 21.09 -9.02
CA ALA A 73 0.98 19.77 -9.25
C ALA A 73 1.03 19.42 -10.74
N ILE A 74 1.63 18.27 -11.06
CA ILE A 74 1.71 17.70 -12.40
C ILE A 74 0.63 16.62 -12.52
N THR A 75 -0.32 16.82 -13.42
CA THR A 75 -1.43 15.90 -13.67
C THR A 75 -1.40 15.40 -15.11
N GLN A 76 -1.97 14.23 -15.35
CA GLN A 76 -2.10 13.67 -16.69
C GLN A 76 -3.57 13.28 -16.94
N ALA A 77 -4.15 13.85 -18.00
CA ALA A 77 -5.49 13.50 -18.42
C ALA A 77 -5.58 12.02 -18.82
N GLY A 78 -6.56 11.31 -18.25
CA GLY A 78 -6.79 9.89 -18.55
C GLY A 78 -5.80 8.93 -17.87
N ALA A 79 -4.90 9.44 -17.01
CA ALA A 79 -3.95 8.62 -16.26
C ALA A 79 -4.68 7.52 -15.49
N PRO A 80 -4.23 6.26 -15.58
CA PRO A 80 -4.87 5.18 -14.86
C PRO A 80 -4.57 5.29 -13.37
N VAL A 81 -5.59 5.13 -12.54
CA VAL A 81 -5.46 4.97 -11.09
C VAL A 81 -5.88 3.55 -10.76
N HIS A 82 -4.95 2.78 -10.20
CA HIS A 82 -5.15 1.39 -9.83
C HIS A 82 -5.42 1.26 -8.34
N LEU A 83 -6.48 0.52 -8.00
CA LEU A 83 -6.78 0.11 -6.64
C LEU A 83 -6.42 -1.37 -6.51
N ILE A 84 -5.42 -1.65 -5.67
CA ILE A 84 -4.77 -2.95 -5.54
C ILE A 84 -4.96 -3.45 -4.10
N PRO A 85 -5.61 -4.60 -3.88
CA PRO A 85 -5.73 -5.19 -2.54
C PRO A 85 -4.38 -5.35 -1.84
N MET A 86 -4.30 -5.07 -0.54
CA MET A 86 -3.08 -5.29 0.26
C MET A 86 -3.05 -6.71 0.84
N THR A 87 -2.50 -7.65 0.08
CA THR A 87 -2.24 -9.05 0.50
C THR A 87 -0.73 -9.27 0.64
N PRO A 88 -0.26 -10.41 1.22
CA PRO A 88 1.17 -10.70 1.26
C PRO A 88 1.83 -10.64 -0.13
N TYR A 89 1.13 -11.13 -1.16
CA TYR A 89 1.61 -11.13 -2.54
C TYR A 89 1.79 -9.71 -3.12
N THR A 90 0.74 -8.88 -3.05
CA THR A 90 0.80 -7.52 -3.60
C THR A 90 1.61 -6.57 -2.73
N ARG A 91 1.76 -6.85 -1.43
CA ARG A 91 2.69 -6.12 -0.57
C ARG A 91 4.13 -6.32 -1.02
N TYR A 92 4.55 -7.55 -1.28
CA TYR A 92 5.88 -7.82 -1.83
C TYR A 92 6.07 -7.08 -3.16
N TRP A 93 5.10 -7.15 -4.07
CA TRP A 93 5.15 -6.41 -5.33
C TRP A 93 5.29 -4.90 -5.09
N PHE A 94 4.48 -4.32 -4.22
CA PHE A 94 4.50 -2.88 -3.92
C PHE A 94 5.84 -2.44 -3.34
N ASP A 95 6.35 -3.19 -2.37
CA ASP A 95 7.60 -2.87 -1.69
C ASP A 95 8.79 -2.88 -2.67
N HIS A 96 8.80 -3.79 -3.67
CA HIS A 96 9.92 -3.91 -4.62
C HIS A 96 9.78 -3.07 -5.90
N ASN A 97 8.56 -2.69 -6.28
CA ASN A 97 8.30 -2.00 -7.56
C ASN A 97 7.82 -0.56 -7.40
N VAL A 98 7.30 -0.19 -6.24
CA VAL A 98 6.71 1.14 -5.99
C VAL A 98 7.44 1.87 -4.87
N ARG A 99 7.74 1.21 -3.75
CA ARG A 99 8.41 1.84 -2.60
C ARG A 99 9.90 2.05 -2.86
N THR A 100 10.60 1.04 -3.38
CA THR A 100 12.05 1.09 -3.62
C THR A 100 12.41 1.70 -4.96
N THR A 101 11.59 2.61 -5.52
CA THR A 101 11.71 3.11 -6.90
C THR A 101 13.03 3.86 -7.14
N SER A 102 14.05 3.05 -7.36
CA SER A 102 15.34 3.28 -7.98
C SER A 102 15.48 2.05 -8.85
N CYS A 103 15.37 2.21 -10.17
CA CYS A 103 15.54 1.10 -11.10
C CYS A 103 16.92 0.48 -10.84
N ALA A 104 16.97 -0.70 -10.22
CA ALA A 104 18.22 -1.43 -10.11
C ALA A 104 18.62 -1.88 -11.52
N THR A 105 19.79 -1.45 -11.97
CA THR A 105 20.47 -2.01 -13.13
C THR A 105 20.84 -3.45 -12.80
N THR A 106 19.96 -4.42 -13.10
CA THR A 106 20.39 -5.82 -13.08
C THR A 106 21.36 -6.01 -14.23
N GLU A 107 22.64 -6.20 -13.91
CA GLU A 107 23.66 -6.53 -14.91
C GLU A 107 23.23 -7.78 -15.70
N PRO A 108 23.40 -7.78 -17.04
CA PRO A 108 23.03 -8.93 -17.84
C PRO A 108 24.00 -10.10 -17.54
N LEU A 109 23.44 -11.20 -17.04
CA LEU A 109 24.12 -12.50 -17.05
C LEU A 109 24.40 -12.86 -18.52
N THR A 110 25.67 -12.69 -18.89
CA THR A 110 26.39 -13.28 -20.03
C THR A 110 25.59 -14.22 -20.93
N SER A 111 25.22 -13.71 -22.11
CA SER A 111 25.23 -14.50 -23.35
C SER A 111 25.47 -13.55 -24.52
N SER A 112 26.61 -13.72 -25.18
CA SER A 112 27.06 -12.97 -26.34
C SER A 112 26.04 -13.01 -27.49
N GLU A 113 25.55 -11.85 -27.93
CA GLU A 113 25.34 -11.54 -29.35
C GLU A 113 24.96 -10.06 -29.57
N THR A 114 25.84 -9.37 -30.30
CA THR A 114 25.59 -8.27 -31.25
C THR A 114 24.79 -7.04 -30.80
N ALA A 115 25.56 -6.01 -30.41
CA ALA A 115 25.38 -4.57 -30.68
C ALA A 115 23.94 -4.03 -30.87
N ALA A 116 23.27 -3.72 -29.77
CA ALA A 116 22.39 -2.57 -29.67
C ALA A 116 22.64 -1.89 -28.31
N THR A 117 22.88 -0.58 -28.32
CA THR A 117 23.14 0.24 -27.14
C THR A 117 22.09 -0.03 -26.06
N PRO A 118 22.44 -0.46 -24.83
CA PRO A 118 21.45 -0.64 -23.77
C PRO A 118 20.97 0.76 -23.35
N ARG A 119 19.79 1.17 -23.81
CA ARG A 119 19.11 2.32 -23.21
C ARG A 119 18.76 1.90 -21.77
N PRO A 120 18.98 2.75 -20.75
CA PRO A 120 18.44 2.47 -19.43
C PRO A 120 16.92 2.27 -19.58
N PRO A 121 16.30 1.28 -18.91
CA PRO A 121 14.86 1.10 -19.00
C PRO A 121 14.18 2.28 -18.30
N THR A 122 13.80 3.30 -19.08
CA THR A 122 12.97 4.43 -18.62
C THR A 122 11.58 3.97 -18.15
N ASP A 123 11.25 2.68 -18.34
CA ASP A 123 9.91 2.13 -18.21
C ASP A 123 9.71 1.21 -16.99
N CYS A 124 10.62 1.15 -16.00
CA CYS A 124 10.46 0.20 -14.88
C CYS A 124 9.10 0.33 -14.15
N PRO A 125 8.61 1.54 -13.83
CA PRO A 125 7.29 1.70 -13.24
C PRO A 125 6.14 1.25 -14.14
N GLN A 126 6.24 1.56 -15.44
CA GLN A 126 5.25 1.18 -16.44
C GLN A 126 5.21 -0.34 -16.62
N GLU A 127 6.37 -0.98 -16.70
CA GLU A 127 6.51 -2.43 -16.78
C GLU A 127 5.95 -3.12 -15.54
N ALA A 128 6.26 -2.61 -14.33
CA ALA A 128 5.76 -3.17 -13.09
C ALA A 128 4.23 -3.17 -12.99
N LEU A 129 3.59 -2.06 -13.39
CA LEU A 129 2.14 -1.96 -13.47
C LEU A 129 1.57 -2.84 -14.58
N THR A 130 2.19 -2.86 -15.75
CA THR A 130 1.77 -3.71 -16.88
C THR A 130 1.79 -5.19 -16.49
N ARG A 131 2.84 -5.66 -15.82
CA ARG A 131 2.94 -7.03 -15.29
C ARG A 131 1.84 -7.34 -14.28
N LEU A 132 1.58 -6.43 -13.34
CA LEU A 132 0.52 -6.61 -12.36
C LEU A 132 -0.86 -6.76 -13.04
N GLN A 133 -1.13 -5.96 -14.08
CA GLN A 133 -2.40 -5.97 -14.80
C GLN A 133 -2.58 -7.18 -15.73
N THR A 134 -1.49 -7.67 -16.32
CA THR A 134 -1.49 -8.82 -17.25
C THR A 134 -1.49 -10.16 -16.52
N GLU A 135 -1.16 -10.18 -15.23
CA GLU A 135 -1.31 -11.36 -14.38
C GLU A 135 -2.79 -11.75 -14.25
N LYS A 136 -3.19 -12.76 -15.02
CA LYS A 136 -4.60 -13.22 -15.13
C LYS A 136 -5.24 -13.54 -13.77
N ARG A 137 -4.44 -13.99 -12.80
CA ARG A 137 -4.90 -14.35 -11.46
C ARG A 137 -5.30 -13.13 -10.62
N LEU A 138 -4.76 -11.95 -10.92
CA LEU A 138 -5.05 -10.70 -10.24
C LEU A 138 -6.20 -9.91 -10.87
N THR A 139 -6.47 -10.11 -12.17
CA THR A 139 -7.52 -9.42 -12.92
C THR A 139 -8.87 -9.27 -12.18
N PRO A 140 -9.43 -10.29 -11.50
CA PRO A 140 -10.72 -10.14 -10.82
C PRO A 140 -10.67 -9.28 -9.54
N TYR A 141 -9.48 -8.96 -9.04
CA TYR A 141 -9.25 -8.25 -7.78
C TYR A 141 -8.74 -6.82 -7.98
N LEU A 142 -8.17 -6.52 -9.15
CA LEU A 142 -7.71 -5.18 -9.51
C LEU A 142 -8.86 -4.33 -10.01
N ARG A 143 -8.91 -3.07 -9.58
CA ARG A 143 -9.86 -2.08 -10.09
C ARG A 143 -9.09 -0.91 -10.65
N THR A 144 -9.52 -0.39 -11.79
CA THR A 144 -8.88 0.75 -12.43
C THR A 144 -9.93 1.78 -12.79
N THR A 145 -9.62 3.05 -12.55
CA THR A 145 -10.37 4.19 -13.06
C THR A 145 -9.40 5.11 -13.82
N ARG A 146 -9.92 6.14 -14.49
CA ARG A 146 -9.09 7.14 -15.17
C ARG A 146 -9.27 8.48 -14.50
N ALA A 147 -8.16 9.15 -14.22
CA ALA A 147 -8.17 10.53 -13.75
C ALA A 147 -8.64 11.48 -14.87
N ASN A 148 -9.34 12.55 -14.49
CA ASN A 148 -9.66 13.64 -15.41
C ASN A 148 -8.42 14.54 -15.66
N PRO A 149 -8.50 15.59 -16.50
CA PRO A 149 -7.36 16.47 -16.75
C PRO A 149 -6.77 17.16 -15.51
N THR A 150 -7.57 17.34 -14.46
CA THR A 150 -7.12 17.92 -13.18
C THR A 150 -6.67 16.86 -12.17
N GLY A 151 -6.53 15.60 -12.58
CA GLY A 151 -6.06 14.51 -11.72
C GLY A 151 -7.14 13.89 -10.84
N HIS A 152 -8.40 14.35 -10.89
CA HIS A 152 -9.46 13.80 -10.04
C HIS A 152 -9.93 12.43 -10.51
N PHE A 153 -10.17 11.53 -9.56
CA PHE A 153 -10.64 10.18 -9.81
C PHE A 153 -11.72 9.77 -8.80
N TRP A 154 -12.48 8.73 -9.15
CA TRP A 154 -13.43 8.11 -8.23
C TRP A 154 -13.54 6.61 -8.44
N PHE A 155 -13.84 5.92 -7.34
CA PHE A 155 -14.20 4.51 -7.29
C PHE A 155 -15.53 4.33 -6.56
N THR A 156 -16.29 3.32 -6.96
CA THR A 156 -17.56 2.96 -6.30
C THR A 156 -17.65 1.44 -6.11
N LYS A 157 -18.51 1.03 -5.18
CA LYS A 157 -18.80 -0.39 -4.89
C LYS A 157 -17.54 -1.16 -4.48
N ILE A 158 -16.70 -0.52 -3.66
CA ILE A 158 -15.45 -1.06 -3.16
C ILE A 158 -15.72 -1.83 -1.87
N PRO A 159 -15.29 -3.10 -1.75
CA PRO A 159 -15.41 -3.86 -0.50
C PRO A 159 -14.53 -3.25 0.59
N ALA A 160 -14.83 -3.58 1.84
CA ALA A 160 -13.99 -3.19 2.96
C ALA A 160 -12.62 -3.89 2.85
N GLY A 161 -11.58 -3.26 3.38
CA GLY A 161 -10.23 -3.79 3.42
C GLY A 161 -9.17 -2.75 3.16
N ARG A 162 -7.93 -3.21 3.09
CA ARG A 162 -6.76 -2.37 2.86
C ARG A 162 -6.33 -2.41 1.39
N TYR A 163 -5.97 -1.25 0.85
CA TYR A 163 -5.63 -1.07 -0.57
C TYR A 163 -4.42 -0.16 -0.77
N TYR A 164 -3.66 -0.45 -1.84
CA TYR A 164 -2.79 0.52 -2.48
C TYR A 164 -3.56 1.24 -3.59
N LEU A 165 -3.49 2.56 -3.62
CA LEU A 165 -3.76 3.39 -4.78
C LEU A 165 -2.43 3.66 -5.47
N VAL A 166 -2.31 3.35 -6.76
CA VAL A 166 -1.09 3.58 -7.54
C VAL A 166 -1.45 4.16 -8.90
N SER A 167 -0.78 5.23 -9.29
CA SER A 167 -0.94 5.87 -10.60
C SER A 167 0.44 6.21 -11.17
N LEU A 168 0.69 5.80 -12.41
CA LEU A 168 1.81 6.33 -13.18
C LEU A 168 1.35 7.60 -13.88
N ILE A 169 2.07 8.68 -13.63
CA ILE A 169 1.84 9.97 -14.25
C ILE A 169 3.05 10.29 -15.11
N ASP A 170 2.80 10.51 -16.39
CA ASP A 170 3.79 10.91 -17.37
C ASP A 170 3.39 12.26 -17.97
N GLU A 171 4.19 13.30 -17.69
CA GLU A 171 4.06 14.60 -18.33
C GLU A 171 4.65 14.53 -19.75
N GLY A 172 3.91 13.92 -20.69
CA GLY A 172 4.39 13.66 -22.05
C GLY A 172 3.94 14.67 -23.13
N ALA A 173 4.92 15.20 -23.87
CA ALA A 173 4.86 15.82 -25.22
C ALA A 173 4.53 17.34 -25.37
N GLY A 174 4.97 18.19 -24.44
CA GLY A 174 5.26 19.59 -24.78
C GLY A 174 6.55 19.71 -25.61
N THR A 175 6.68 20.72 -26.47
CA THR A 175 7.87 20.94 -27.33
C THR A 175 9.15 21.27 -26.55
N ARG A 176 9.10 21.43 -25.22
CA ARG A 176 10.25 21.62 -24.34
C ARG A 176 10.56 20.33 -23.58
N LYS A 177 11.72 19.74 -23.89
CA LYS A 177 12.25 18.52 -23.27
C LYS A 177 12.68 18.68 -21.79
N GLU A 178 12.71 19.90 -21.26
CA GLU A 178 13.32 20.20 -19.95
C GLU A 178 12.39 19.99 -18.74
N GLU A 179 11.08 19.75 -18.94
CA GLU A 179 10.10 19.54 -17.85
C GLU A 179 9.38 18.18 -17.93
N GLN A 180 9.93 17.19 -18.64
CA GLN A 180 9.29 15.87 -18.71
C GLN A 180 9.51 15.12 -17.39
N GLN A 181 8.51 15.17 -16.51
CA GLN A 181 8.50 14.42 -15.25
C GLN A 181 7.55 13.21 -15.37
N THR A 182 8.14 12.03 -15.25
CA THR A 182 7.41 10.76 -15.17
C THR A 182 7.64 10.17 -13.78
N GLY A 183 6.59 9.65 -13.14
CA GLY A 183 6.71 9.12 -11.79
C GLY A 183 5.47 8.40 -11.28
N LEU A 184 5.66 7.63 -10.20
CA LEU A 184 4.58 6.95 -9.49
C LEU A 184 4.04 7.84 -8.37
N ALA A 185 2.74 8.09 -8.42
CA ALA A 185 1.97 8.62 -7.32
C ALA A 185 1.27 7.44 -6.61
N TRP A 186 1.33 7.39 -5.28
CA TRP A 186 0.71 6.29 -4.54
C TRP A 186 0.21 6.69 -3.15
N LEU A 187 -0.71 5.89 -2.61
CA LEU A 187 -1.27 6.04 -1.27
C LEU A 187 -1.72 4.67 -0.73
N THR A 188 -1.55 4.43 0.56
CA THR A 188 -2.20 3.31 1.26
C THR A 188 -3.47 3.77 1.94
N ILE A 189 -4.55 3.01 1.81
CA ILE A 189 -5.81 3.28 2.50
C ILE A 189 -6.33 2.03 3.20
N GLU A 190 -7.06 2.24 4.28
CA GLU A 190 -7.92 1.25 4.92
C GLU A 190 -9.36 1.73 4.76
N LEU A 191 -10.26 0.81 4.40
CA LEU A 191 -11.63 1.14 4.06
C LEU A 191 -12.59 0.27 4.85
N ASP A 192 -13.45 0.92 5.63
CA ASP A 192 -14.55 0.27 6.33
C ASP A 192 -15.74 0.01 5.41
N ALA A 193 -16.62 -0.90 5.82
CA ALA A 193 -17.78 -1.29 5.02
C ALA A 193 -18.77 -0.13 4.86
N GLY A 194 -18.95 0.33 3.61
CA GLY A 194 -19.86 1.45 3.30
C GLY A 194 -19.24 2.83 3.54
N GLU A 195 -17.96 2.89 3.90
CA GLU A 195 -17.24 4.14 4.11
C GLU A 195 -17.13 4.96 2.81
N LYS A 196 -17.13 6.29 2.97
CA LYS A 196 -16.90 7.25 1.90
C LYS A 196 -15.63 8.04 2.20
N LEU A 197 -14.51 7.62 1.62
CA LEU A 197 -13.27 8.39 1.69
C LEU A 197 -13.26 9.45 0.59
N THR A 198 -13.04 10.69 0.98
CA THR A 198 -12.98 11.84 0.07
C THR A 198 -11.67 12.60 0.28
N ASN A 199 -11.32 13.45 -0.69
CA ASN A 199 -10.13 14.29 -0.64
C ASN A 199 -8.82 13.49 -0.50
N LEU A 200 -8.79 12.27 -1.03
CA LEU A 200 -7.57 11.46 -1.04
C LEU A 200 -6.53 12.14 -1.94
N VAL A 201 -5.32 12.30 -1.42
CA VAL A 201 -4.18 12.87 -2.16
C VAL A 201 -3.23 11.74 -2.53
N VAL A 202 -3.15 11.41 -3.81
CA VAL A 202 -2.26 10.38 -4.34
C VAL A 202 -1.10 11.11 -5.01
N THR A 203 0.07 11.10 -4.39
CA THR A 203 1.24 11.85 -4.88
C THR A 203 2.53 11.08 -4.73
N ASP A 204 3.63 11.61 -5.29
CA ASP A 204 4.94 11.01 -5.14
C ASP A 204 5.41 11.15 -3.70
N CYS A 205 5.64 10.01 -3.04
CA CYS A 205 6.12 9.97 -1.67
C CYS A 205 7.58 10.45 -1.59
N LYS A 206 7.79 11.77 -1.50
CA LYS A 206 9.12 12.41 -1.35
C LYS A 206 9.45 12.80 0.09
N THR A 207 8.50 12.65 1.02
CA THR A 207 8.70 12.98 2.44
C THR A 207 8.53 11.72 3.28
N SER A 208 9.09 11.70 4.49
CA SER A 208 9.04 10.57 5.43
C SER A 208 7.65 10.35 6.06
N LEU A 209 6.58 10.78 5.39
CA LEU A 209 5.20 10.84 5.89
C LEU A 209 4.24 9.97 5.06
N CYS A 210 4.79 9.05 4.28
CA CYS A 210 4.10 7.90 3.71
C CYS A 210 4.82 6.61 4.16
#